data_AF-A0A800KKD9-F1
#
_entry.id   AF-A0A800KKD9-F1
#
_cell.length_a   1.000
_cell.length_b   1.000
_cell.length_c   1.000
_cell.angle_alpha   90.00
_cell.angle_beta   90.00
_cell.angle_gamma   90.00
#
_symmetry.space_group_name_H-M   'P 1'
#
loop_
_entity.id
_entity.type
_entity.pdbx_description
1 polymer ?
#
loop_
_entity_poly.entity_id
_entity_poly.type
_entity_poly.pdbx_seq_one_letter_code
_entity_poly.pdbx_strand_id
1 'polypeptide(L)'
;MKTILALSTLIASITLVNSSPSVGTATAPTELTGPPLHCQVPCGIYGDKMRIDMLMEDCATIEKAMTTLQAMDAEKSPSKNQMVRWVMTKEQHAQNIQDTVAAYWLAQRVKAPKGSNNPEVDKLGGSLTNFPYHLQLKYMHRITVAAMKCKQTTDKSHVEALRKTALEFSATYFSAEDLKHLSEHEHSEHK
;
A
#
# COMPACT_ATOMS: atom_id res chain seq x y z
N MET A 1 -3.49 45.58 62.56
CA MET A 1 -2.08 45.34 62.97
C MET A 1 -2.02 44.02 63.73
N LYS A 2 -1.12 43.12 63.29
CA LYS A 2 -0.55 41.96 64.01
C LYS A 2 -1.51 40.77 64.28
N THR A 3 -1.59 39.81 63.36
CA THR A 3 -0.79 38.56 63.26
C THR A 3 -1.23 37.47 64.24
N ILE A 4 -1.98 36.49 63.75
CA ILE A 4 -2.07 35.14 64.33
C ILE A 4 -1.53 34.18 63.27
N LEU A 5 -0.36 33.61 63.55
CA LEU A 5 0.26 32.55 62.75
C LEU A 5 0.40 31.33 63.67
N ALA A 6 -0.34 30.28 63.39
CA ALA A 6 -0.08 28.94 63.91
C ALA A 6 -0.43 27.96 62.79
N LEU A 7 0.55 27.72 61.92
CA LEU A 7 0.46 26.75 60.84
C LEU A 7 1.08 25.45 61.35
N SER A 8 0.22 24.50 61.71
CA SER A 8 0.60 23.14 62.08
C SER A 8 1.11 22.41 60.84
N THR A 9 2.41 22.11 60.80
CA THR A 9 3.00 21.25 59.77
C THR A 9 2.67 19.79 60.07
N LEU A 10 1.71 19.23 59.34
CA LEU A 10 1.44 17.79 59.31
C LEU A 10 2.40 17.14 58.30
N ILE A 11 3.34 16.35 58.81
CA ILE A 11 4.22 15.49 57.99
C ILE A 11 3.36 14.29 57.56
N ALA A 12 2.90 14.29 56.31
CA ALA A 12 2.31 13.12 55.69
C ALA A 12 3.38 12.37 54.90
N SER A 13 3.81 11.23 55.46
CA SER A 13 4.72 10.27 54.85
C SER A 13 4.20 9.81 53.49
N ILE A 14 4.96 10.11 52.42
CA ILE A 14 4.73 9.55 51.09
C ILE A 14 5.22 8.10 51.12
N THR A 15 4.30 7.15 51.19
CA THR A 15 4.60 5.76 50.83
C THR A 15 4.68 5.68 49.31
N LEU A 16 5.90 5.53 48.78
CA LEU A 16 6.14 5.15 47.39
C LEU A 16 5.58 3.73 47.17
N VAL A 17 4.40 3.65 46.53
CA VAL A 17 3.90 2.39 45.98
C VAL A 17 4.66 2.17 44.67
N ASN A 18 5.63 1.27 44.71
CA ASN A 18 6.38 0.80 43.55
C ASN A 18 5.47 -0.11 42.72
N SER A 19 4.74 0.48 41.76
CA SER A 19 3.94 -0.26 40.79
C SER A 19 4.83 -0.62 39.60
N SER A 20 5.40 -1.82 39.60
CA SER A 20 6.06 -2.40 38.44
C SER A 20 5.13 -2.38 37.21
N PRO A 21 5.56 -1.91 36.04
CA PRO A 21 4.79 -2.12 34.83
C PRO A 21 4.94 -3.59 34.44
N SER A 22 3.87 -4.36 34.62
CA SER A 22 3.71 -5.64 33.92
C SER A 22 3.77 -5.32 32.43
N VAL A 23 4.86 -5.73 31.79
CA VAL A 23 5.02 -5.73 30.34
C VAL A 23 3.92 -6.62 29.79
N GLY A 24 2.83 -6.00 29.32
CA GLY A 24 1.84 -6.67 28.51
C GLY A 24 2.54 -7.24 27.30
N THR A 25 2.51 -8.56 27.17
CA THR A 25 2.89 -9.29 25.96
C THR A 25 2.20 -8.63 24.78
N ALA A 26 2.97 -7.92 23.96
CA ALA A 26 2.51 -7.43 22.67
C ALA A 26 2.05 -8.63 21.87
N THR A 27 0.72 -8.78 21.73
CA THR A 27 0.15 -9.67 20.72
C THR A 27 0.72 -9.23 19.38
N ALA A 28 1.40 -10.15 18.70
CA ALA A 28 1.96 -9.93 17.38
C ALA A 28 0.91 -9.26 16.46
N PRO A 29 1.32 -8.28 15.63
CA PRO A 29 0.39 -7.63 14.74
C PRO A 29 -0.17 -8.66 13.76
N THR A 30 -1.46 -8.52 13.50
CA THR A 30 -2.28 -9.21 12.50
C THR A 30 -1.46 -9.66 11.29
N GLU A 31 -1.48 -10.96 10.99
CA GLU A 31 -0.91 -11.52 9.77
C GLU A 31 -1.44 -10.75 8.56
N LEU A 32 -0.51 -10.30 7.72
CA LEU A 32 -0.79 -9.60 6.46
C LEU A 32 -1.55 -10.56 5.55
N THR A 33 -2.88 -10.48 5.47
CA THR A 33 -3.72 -11.28 4.56
C THR A 33 -3.63 -10.77 3.11
N GLY A 34 -2.42 -10.43 2.68
CA GLY A 34 -2.09 -10.00 1.34
C GLY A 34 -1.50 -11.14 0.52
N PRO A 35 -1.49 -11.01 -0.82
CA PRO A 35 -0.83 -11.98 -1.69
C PRO A 35 0.65 -12.13 -1.28
N PRO A 36 1.26 -13.32 -1.47
CA PRO A 36 2.64 -13.57 -1.04
C PRO A 36 3.56 -12.49 -1.60
N LEU A 37 4.06 -11.64 -0.71
CA LEU A 37 5.12 -10.70 -1.04
C LEU A 37 6.33 -11.56 -1.42
N HIS A 38 6.90 -11.27 -2.59
CA HIS A 38 7.96 -12.09 -3.14
C HIS A 38 9.14 -12.16 -2.17
N CYS A 39 9.86 -13.29 -2.16
CA CYS A 39 10.78 -13.74 -1.11
C CYS A 39 11.96 -12.82 -0.75
N GLN A 40 12.15 -11.67 -1.43
CA GLN A 40 13.26 -10.70 -1.23
C GLN A 40 14.68 -11.29 -1.44
N VAL A 41 14.75 -12.56 -1.83
CA VAL A 41 15.97 -13.26 -2.27
C VAL A 41 16.05 -13.10 -3.80
N PRO A 42 17.27 -13.03 -4.39
CA PRO A 42 17.44 -13.06 -5.83
C PRO A 42 17.10 -14.45 -6.43
N CYS A 43 15.84 -14.88 -6.30
CA CYS A 43 15.40 -16.22 -6.69
C CYS A 43 15.11 -16.37 -8.18
N GLY A 44 15.05 -15.25 -8.94
CA GLY A 44 14.83 -15.27 -10.39
C GLY A 44 13.38 -15.54 -10.83
N ILE A 45 12.46 -15.82 -9.92
CA ILE A 45 11.07 -16.21 -10.23
C ILE A 45 10.19 -14.96 -10.18
N TYR A 46 9.80 -14.37 -11.31
CA TYR A 46 8.99 -13.15 -11.33
C TYR A 46 7.71 -13.34 -12.15
N GLY A 47 6.59 -12.90 -11.59
CA GLY A 47 5.27 -12.98 -12.21
C GLY A 47 4.73 -11.60 -12.54
N ASP A 48 5.50 -10.79 -13.28
CA ASP A 48 5.21 -9.37 -13.48
C ASP A 48 3.81 -9.13 -14.07
N LYS A 49 3.41 -9.90 -15.10
CA LYS A 49 2.06 -9.82 -15.68
C LYS A 49 0.98 -10.21 -14.68
N MET A 50 1.17 -11.33 -13.99
CA MET A 50 0.26 -11.77 -12.93
C MET A 50 0.09 -10.68 -11.86
N ARG A 51 1.14 -9.95 -11.47
CA ARG A 51 1.02 -8.84 -10.51
C ARG A 51 0.20 -7.67 -11.03
N ILE A 52 0.22 -7.41 -12.34
CA ILE A 52 -0.69 -6.43 -12.95
C ILE A 52 -2.12 -6.96 -12.97
N ASP A 53 -2.33 -8.21 -13.33
CA ASP A 53 -3.67 -8.84 -13.36
C ASP A 53 -4.31 -8.83 -11.96
N MET A 54 -3.55 -9.18 -10.92
CA MET A 54 -3.98 -9.09 -9.52
C MET A 54 -4.32 -7.65 -9.09
N LEU A 55 -3.53 -6.66 -9.51
CA LEU A 55 -3.82 -5.25 -9.24
C LEU A 55 -5.16 -4.84 -9.89
N MET A 56 -5.46 -5.33 -11.10
CA MET A 56 -6.75 -5.07 -11.77
C MET A 56 -7.91 -5.73 -11.03
N GLU A 57 -7.72 -6.94 -10.51
CA GLU A 57 -8.70 -7.63 -9.66
C GLU A 57 -8.95 -6.88 -8.34
N ASP A 58 -7.91 -6.40 -7.67
CA ASP A 58 -8.03 -5.54 -6.48
C ASP A 58 -8.83 -4.27 -6.82
N CYS A 59 -8.58 -3.65 -7.98
CA CYS A 59 -9.35 -2.50 -8.44
C CYS A 59 -10.83 -2.84 -8.67
N ALA A 60 -11.14 -3.97 -9.31
CA ALA A 60 -12.52 -4.42 -9.50
C ALA A 60 -13.23 -4.61 -8.14
N THR A 61 -12.53 -5.18 -7.17
CA THR A 61 -13.07 -5.42 -5.83
C THR A 61 -13.28 -4.11 -5.05
N ILE A 62 -12.33 -3.17 -5.14
CA ILE A 62 -12.46 -1.83 -4.55
C ILE A 62 -13.67 -1.10 -5.13
N GLU A 63 -13.84 -1.08 -6.45
CA GLU A 63 -14.98 -0.40 -7.07
C GLU A 63 -16.32 -1.04 -6.68
N LYS A 64 -16.36 -2.38 -6.63
CA LYS A 64 -17.54 -3.11 -6.15
C LYS A 64 -17.89 -2.70 -4.72
N ALA A 65 -16.90 -2.68 -3.83
CA ALA A 65 -17.09 -2.26 -2.44
C ALA A 65 -17.60 -0.80 -2.34
N MET A 66 -17.02 0.13 -3.11
CA MET A 66 -17.49 1.52 -3.16
C MET A 66 -18.93 1.64 -3.65
N THR A 67 -19.28 0.93 -4.72
CA THR A 67 -20.64 0.92 -5.29
C THR A 67 -21.64 0.35 -4.30
N THR A 68 -21.31 -0.76 -3.64
CA THR A 68 -22.17 -1.35 -2.62
C THR A 68 -22.33 -0.43 -1.41
N LEU A 69 -21.27 0.21 -0.94
CA LEU A 69 -21.35 1.19 0.16
C LEU A 69 -22.25 2.38 -0.19
N GLN A 70 -22.14 2.93 -1.40
CA GLN A 70 -23.02 4.01 -1.87
C GLN A 70 -24.48 3.57 -1.94
N ALA A 71 -24.76 2.36 -2.42
CA ALA A 71 -26.11 1.83 -2.47
C ALA A 71 -26.71 1.65 -1.06
N MET A 72 -25.91 1.13 -0.12
CA MET A 72 -26.32 0.97 1.27
C MET A 72 -26.56 2.32 1.97
N ASP A 73 -25.75 3.33 1.68
CA ASP A 73 -25.90 4.68 2.27
C ASP A 73 -27.25 5.33 1.88
N ALA A 74 -27.83 4.94 0.75
CA ALA A 74 -29.15 5.37 0.31
C ALA A 74 -30.32 4.61 0.95
N GLU A 75 -30.06 3.52 1.68
CA GLU A 75 -31.10 2.75 2.37
C GLU A 75 -31.60 3.50 3.61
N LYS A 76 -32.89 3.35 3.97
CA LYS A 76 -33.44 3.96 5.19
C LYS A 76 -32.78 3.42 6.47
N SER A 77 -32.37 2.15 6.45
CA SER A 77 -31.79 1.44 7.61
C SER A 77 -30.74 0.41 7.15
N PRO A 78 -29.54 0.85 6.71
CA PRO A 78 -28.52 -0.08 6.22
C PRO A 78 -27.99 -1.01 7.30
N SER A 79 -27.61 -2.22 6.88
CA SER A 79 -26.93 -3.17 7.76
C SER A 79 -25.52 -2.70 8.11
N LYS A 80 -25.33 -2.22 9.34
CA LYS A 80 -24.04 -1.74 9.85
C LYS A 80 -22.92 -2.78 9.73
N ASN A 81 -23.24 -4.05 9.98
CA ASN A 81 -22.28 -5.15 9.84
C ASN A 81 -21.79 -5.29 8.40
N GLN A 82 -22.68 -5.14 7.41
CA GLN A 82 -22.29 -5.23 6.01
C GLN A 82 -21.50 -4.00 5.56
N MET A 83 -21.84 -2.81 6.06
CA MET A 83 -21.06 -1.60 5.77
C MET A 83 -19.62 -1.74 6.27
N VAL A 84 -19.43 -2.16 7.52
CA VAL A 84 -18.10 -2.37 8.09
C VAL A 84 -17.31 -3.40 7.28
N ARG A 85 -17.95 -4.51 6.88
CA ARG A 85 -17.28 -5.52 6.03
C ARG A 85 -16.80 -4.94 4.71
N TRP A 86 -17.64 -4.17 4.01
CA TRP A 86 -17.23 -3.57 2.74
C TRP A 86 -16.15 -2.50 2.89
N VAL A 87 -16.17 -1.73 3.98
CA VAL A 87 -15.07 -0.80 4.31
C VAL A 87 -13.77 -1.57 4.53
N MET A 88 -13.79 -2.62 5.37
CA MET A 88 -12.59 -3.42 5.64
C MET A 88 -12.07 -4.17 4.41
N THR A 89 -12.96 -4.70 3.56
CA THR A 89 -12.59 -5.33 2.29
C THR A 89 -11.86 -4.31 1.40
N LYS A 90 -12.47 -3.13 1.17
CA LYS A 90 -11.85 -2.07 0.37
C LYS A 90 -10.49 -1.64 0.93
N GLU A 91 -10.38 -1.51 2.25
CA GLU A 91 -9.14 -1.16 2.95
C GLU A 91 -8.04 -2.18 2.69
N GLN A 92 -8.37 -3.47 2.84
CA GLN A 92 -7.42 -4.57 2.66
C GLN A 92 -6.92 -4.66 1.22
N HIS A 93 -7.82 -4.60 0.23
CA HIS A 93 -7.42 -4.65 -1.19
C HIS A 93 -6.56 -3.43 -1.57
N ALA A 94 -6.89 -2.24 -1.08
CA ALA A 94 -6.06 -1.07 -1.31
C ALA A 94 -4.69 -1.17 -0.60
N GLN A 95 -4.62 -1.79 0.58
CA GLN A 95 -3.35 -2.05 1.27
C GLN A 95 -2.49 -3.06 0.49
N ASN A 96 -3.09 -4.16 0.00
CA ASN A 96 -2.38 -5.17 -0.80
C ASN A 96 -1.68 -4.57 -2.03
N ILE A 97 -2.33 -3.60 -2.69
CA ILE A 97 -1.72 -2.84 -3.79
C ILE A 97 -0.49 -2.07 -3.31
N GLN A 98 -0.59 -1.33 -2.21
CA GLN A 98 0.53 -0.54 -1.67
C GLN A 98 1.71 -1.44 -1.27
N ASP A 99 1.43 -2.58 -0.64
CA ASP A 99 2.45 -3.54 -0.23
C ASP A 99 3.13 -4.19 -1.42
N THR A 100 2.36 -4.55 -2.46
CA THR A 100 2.91 -5.08 -3.72
C THR A 100 3.78 -4.04 -4.41
N VAL A 101 3.35 -2.78 -4.48
CA VAL A 101 4.16 -1.69 -5.04
C VAL A 101 5.47 -1.54 -4.27
N ALA A 102 5.43 -1.52 -2.94
CA ALA A 102 6.62 -1.34 -2.12
C ALA A 102 7.58 -2.54 -2.23
N ALA A 103 7.07 -3.75 -1.93
CA ALA A 103 7.89 -4.93 -1.72
C ALA A 103 8.28 -5.64 -3.02
N TYR A 104 7.44 -5.59 -4.06
CA TYR A 104 7.71 -6.25 -5.34
C TYR A 104 8.29 -5.25 -6.34
N TRP A 105 7.55 -4.19 -6.66
CA TRP A 105 7.95 -3.30 -7.74
C TRP A 105 9.14 -2.43 -7.36
N LEU A 106 9.01 -1.61 -6.32
CA LEU A 106 10.05 -0.65 -5.92
C LEU A 106 11.31 -1.33 -5.40
N ALA A 107 11.16 -2.36 -4.56
CA ALA A 107 12.32 -3.03 -3.97
C ALA A 107 13.05 -3.96 -4.95
N GLN A 108 12.33 -4.63 -5.87
CA GLN A 108 12.92 -5.71 -6.67
C GLN A 108 12.94 -5.46 -8.18
N ARG A 109 11.89 -4.89 -8.76
CA ARG A 109 11.74 -4.82 -10.23
C ARG A 109 12.22 -3.51 -10.85
N VAL A 110 11.91 -2.37 -10.24
CA VAL A 110 12.33 -1.06 -10.73
C VAL A 110 13.83 -0.89 -10.46
N LYS A 111 14.64 -0.82 -11.51
CA LYS A 111 16.10 -0.73 -11.40
C LYS A 111 16.59 0.69 -11.63
N ALA A 112 17.43 1.17 -10.71
CA ALA A 112 18.15 2.41 -10.91
C ALA A 112 19.14 2.28 -12.09
N PRO A 113 19.34 3.35 -12.88
CA PRO A 113 20.33 3.37 -13.94
C PRO A 113 21.75 3.07 -13.44
N LYS A 114 22.56 2.40 -14.26
CA LYS A 114 23.98 2.16 -13.94
C LYS A 114 24.72 3.50 -13.82
N GLY A 115 25.43 3.70 -12.71
CA GLY A 115 26.19 4.94 -12.47
C GLY A 115 25.42 6.08 -11.79
N SER A 116 24.21 5.82 -11.26
CA SER A 116 23.43 6.79 -10.46
C SER A 116 24.16 7.32 -9.22
N ASN A 117 25.30 6.73 -8.86
CA ASN A 117 26.12 7.19 -7.74
C ASN A 117 27.11 8.30 -8.16
N ASN A 118 27.08 8.72 -9.43
CA ASN A 118 27.86 9.85 -9.93
C ASN A 118 27.01 11.14 -9.88
N PRO A 119 27.35 12.11 -9.02
CA PRO A 119 26.61 13.37 -8.87
C PRO A 119 26.44 14.17 -10.17
N GLU A 120 27.31 13.98 -11.17
CA GLU A 120 27.18 14.66 -12.47
C GLU A 120 26.09 14.06 -13.35
N VAL A 121 25.80 12.76 -13.22
CA VAL A 121 24.72 12.07 -13.93
C VAL A 121 23.35 12.45 -13.35
N ASP A 122 23.28 12.71 -12.04
CA ASP A 122 22.07 13.19 -11.35
C ASP A 122 21.76 14.68 -11.60
N LYS A 123 22.80 15.52 -11.79
CA LYS A 123 22.62 16.94 -12.15
C LYS A 123 21.99 17.12 -13.53
N LEU A 124 22.23 16.17 -14.44
CA LEU A 124 21.56 16.11 -15.74
C LEU A 124 20.18 15.44 -15.59
N GLY A 125 19.36 15.94 -14.67
CA GLY A 125 18.04 15.43 -14.24
C GLY A 125 17.00 15.38 -15.36
N GLY A 126 17.28 14.62 -16.41
CA GLY A 126 16.63 14.70 -17.71
C GLY A 126 17.40 14.09 -18.87
N SER A 127 18.52 13.38 -18.67
CA SER A 127 19.07 12.55 -19.75
C SER A 127 18.03 11.51 -20.17
N LEU A 128 17.76 11.38 -21.47
CA LEU A 128 16.88 10.36 -22.08
C LEU A 128 17.17 8.94 -21.55
N THR A 129 18.41 8.69 -21.10
CA THR A 129 18.85 7.42 -20.52
C THR A 129 18.19 7.04 -19.20
N ASN A 130 17.79 8.01 -18.36
CA ASN A 130 17.18 7.74 -17.05
C ASN A 130 15.64 7.85 -17.07
N PHE A 131 15.08 8.29 -18.21
CA PHE A 131 13.64 8.52 -18.39
C PHE A 131 12.78 7.30 -18.02
N PRO A 132 13.14 6.05 -18.39
CA PRO A 132 12.34 4.89 -18.00
C PRO A 132 12.25 4.68 -16.49
N TYR A 133 13.35 4.88 -15.75
CA TYR A 133 13.38 4.71 -14.30
C TYR A 133 12.48 5.73 -13.58
N HIS A 134 12.65 7.02 -13.88
CA HIS A 134 11.83 8.06 -13.26
C HIS A 134 10.35 7.93 -13.64
N LEU A 135 10.06 7.49 -14.87
CA LEU A 135 8.70 7.25 -15.32
C LEU A 135 8.05 6.09 -14.54
N GLN A 136 8.76 4.99 -14.32
CA GLN A 136 8.28 3.88 -13.49
C GLN A 136 8.05 4.32 -12.03
N LEU A 137 8.97 5.08 -11.43
CA LEU A 137 8.79 5.63 -10.08
C LEU A 137 7.56 6.53 -9.97
N LYS A 138 7.34 7.41 -10.97
CA LYS A 138 6.15 8.26 -11.05
C LYS A 138 4.87 7.42 -11.04
N TYR A 139 4.82 6.33 -11.81
CA TYR A 139 3.67 5.46 -11.83
C TYR A 139 3.47 4.73 -10.49
N MET A 140 4.53 4.17 -9.89
CA MET A 140 4.45 3.51 -8.59
C MET A 140 3.92 4.45 -7.49
N HIS A 141 4.40 5.69 -7.47
CA HIS A 141 3.89 6.71 -6.55
C HIS A 141 2.41 7.00 -6.79
N ARG A 142 2.00 7.23 -8.03
CA ARG A 142 0.60 7.50 -8.39
C ARG A 142 -0.33 6.34 -8.03
N ILE A 143 0.07 5.10 -8.28
CA ILE A 143 -0.66 3.89 -7.88
C ILE A 143 -0.83 3.86 -6.36
N THR A 144 0.26 4.09 -5.61
CA THR A 144 0.23 4.09 -4.13
C THR A 144 -0.70 5.16 -3.57
N VAL A 145 -0.68 6.36 -4.12
CA VAL A 145 -1.54 7.48 -3.69
C VAL A 145 -3.00 7.24 -4.07
N ALA A 146 -3.27 6.75 -5.28
CA ALA A 146 -4.62 6.41 -5.71
C ALA A 146 -5.22 5.29 -4.84
N ALA A 147 -4.44 4.25 -4.51
CA ALA A 147 -4.85 3.20 -3.58
C ALA A 147 -5.14 3.77 -2.17
N MET A 148 -4.30 4.67 -1.65
CA MET A 148 -4.58 5.39 -0.39
C MET A 148 -5.90 6.17 -0.48
N LYS A 149 -6.18 6.83 -1.60
CA LYS A 149 -7.43 7.56 -1.79
C LYS A 149 -8.64 6.64 -1.86
N CYS A 150 -8.49 5.47 -2.48
CA CYS A 150 -9.51 4.43 -2.46
C CYS A 150 -9.86 3.95 -1.04
N LYS A 151 -8.95 3.99 -0.07
CA LYS A 151 -9.22 3.72 1.35
C LYS A 151 -10.11 4.78 1.99
N GLN A 152 -9.80 6.04 1.72
CA GLN A 152 -10.36 7.21 2.40
C GLN A 152 -11.80 7.53 1.98
N THR A 153 -12.22 7.17 0.77
CA THR A 153 -13.52 7.62 0.22
C THR A 153 -14.26 6.49 -0.51
N THR A 154 -15.47 6.78 -1.00
CA THR A 154 -16.20 5.97 -1.98
C THR A 154 -16.24 6.62 -3.37
N ASP A 155 -15.39 7.63 -3.62
CA ASP A 155 -15.31 8.28 -4.93
C ASP A 155 -14.61 7.36 -5.93
N LYS A 156 -15.36 6.94 -6.95
CA LYS A 156 -14.88 6.01 -7.98
C LYS A 156 -13.84 6.62 -8.91
N SER A 157 -13.68 7.95 -8.94
CA SER A 157 -12.63 8.61 -9.70
C SER A 157 -11.22 8.12 -9.29
N HIS A 158 -11.05 7.73 -8.04
CA HIS A 158 -9.77 7.25 -7.52
C HIS A 158 -9.41 5.84 -8.02
N VAL A 159 -10.39 4.92 -8.11
CA VAL A 159 -10.14 3.58 -8.65
C VAL A 159 -9.99 3.61 -10.17
N GLU A 160 -10.65 4.53 -10.87
CA GLU A 160 -10.40 4.80 -12.29
C GLU A 160 -8.97 5.31 -12.53
N ALA A 161 -8.53 6.28 -11.74
CA ALA A 161 -7.15 6.80 -11.81
C ALA A 161 -6.11 5.70 -11.52
N LEU A 162 -6.40 4.82 -10.55
CA LEU A 162 -5.57 3.68 -10.19
C LEU A 162 -5.41 2.72 -11.38
N ARG A 163 -6.52 2.27 -11.99
CA ARG A 163 -6.49 1.40 -13.18
C ARG A 163 -5.76 2.03 -14.34
N LYS A 164 -6.09 3.28 -14.66
CA LYS A 164 -5.43 4.02 -15.74
C LYS A 164 -3.92 4.08 -15.55
N THR A 165 -3.48 4.42 -14.34
CA THR A 165 -2.05 4.51 -14.01
C THR A 165 -1.37 3.14 -14.11
N ALA A 166 -2.03 2.06 -13.68
CA ALA A 166 -1.48 0.72 -13.78
C ALA A 166 -1.40 0.22 -15.23
N LEU A 167 -2.36 0.55 -16.09
CA LEU A 167 -2.28 0.27 -17.52
C LEU A 167 -1.17 1.07 -18.21
N GLU A 168 -1.02 2.34 -17.89
CA GLU A 168 0.09 3.18 -18.39
C GLU A 168 1.45 2.65 -17.95
N PHE A 169 1.56 2.19 -16.70
CA PHE A 169 2.76 1.51 -16.21
C PHE A 169 3.03 0.24 -17.00
N SER A 170 2.04 -0.66 -17.13
CA SER A 170 2.15 -1.91 -17.87
C SER A 170 2.63 -1.69 -19.31
N ALA A 171 2.02 -0.74 -20.02
CA ALA A 171 2.39 -0.38 -21.39
C ALA A 171 3.81 0.22 -21.52
N THR A 172 4.33 0.81 -20.45
CA THR A 172 5.70 1.35 -20.42
C THR A 172 6.71 0.30 -19.98
N TYR A 173 6.29 -0.68 -19.18
CA TYR A 173 7.16 -1.65 -18.53
C TYR A 173 7.42 -2.88 -19.41
N PHE A 174 6.39 -3.40 -20.10
CA PHE A 174 6.53 -4.55 -20.98
C PHE A 174 6.87 -4.11 -22.40
N SER A 175 7.89 -4.74 -22.99
CA SER A 175 8.18 -4.65 -24.42
C SER A 175 7.22 -5.52 -25.25
N ALA A 176 7.20 -5.32 -26.56
CA ALA A 176 6.42 -6.17 -27.47
C ALA A 176 6.91 -7.63 -27.42
N GLU A 177 8.20 -7.84 -27.19
CA GLU A 177 8.82 -9.14 -27.01
C GLU A 177 8.40 -9.80 -25.69
N ASP A 178 8.33 -9.05 -24.59
CA ASP A 178 7.85 -9.57 -23.30
C ASP A 178 6.40 -10.08 -23.42
N LEU A 179 5.55 -9.33 -24.11
CA LEU A 179 4.15 -9.71 -24.33
C LEU A 179 4.02 -10.98 -25.20
N LYS A 180 4.91 -11.18 -26.18
CA LYS A 180 4.93 -12.41 -27.00
C LYS A 180 5.39 -13.62 -26.21
N HIS A 181 6.50 -13.53 -25.47
CA HIS A 181 6.99 -14.64 -24.65
C HIS A 181 5.98 -15.08 -23.60
N LEU A 182 5.24 -14.13 -23.02
CA LEU A 182 4.16 -14.45 -22.08
C LEU A 182 3.00 -15.21 -22.74
N SER A 183 2.66 -14.91 -24.01
CA SER A 183 1.61 -15.62 -24.75
C SER A 183 2.01 -17.02 -25.23
N GLU A 184 3.30 -17.25 -25.48
CA GLU A 184 3.82 -18.54 -25.96
C GLU A 184 3.83 -19.60 -24.85
N HIS A 185 4.10 -19.21 -23.60
CA HIS A 185 4.04 -20.12 -22.44
C HIS A 185 2.62 -20.58 -22.06
N GLU A 186 1.58 -19.79 -22.37
CA GLU A 186 0.17 -20.20 -22.17
C GLU A 186 -0.26 -21.31 -23.15
N HIS A 187 0.45 -21.49 -24.27
CA HIS A 187 0.11 -22.48 -25.30
C HIS A 187 0.92 -23.78 -25.22
N SER A 188 1.94 -23.87 -24.36
CA SER A 188 2.77 -25.09 -24.23
C SER A 188 2.28 -26.10 -23.19
N GLU A 189 1.33 -25.74 -22.31
CA GLU A 189 0.84 -26.63 -21.23
C GLU A 189 -0.55 -27.26 -21.50
N HIS A 190 -1.05 -27.17 -22.73
CA HIS A 190 -2.27 -27.87 -23.14
C HIS A 190 -2.03 -28.78 -24.36
N LYS A 191 -1.12 -29.74 -24.20
CA LYS A 191 -1.04 -30.94 -25.02
C LYS A 191 -0.88 -32.19 -24.16
#